data_AF-A0A4R0TW51-F1
#
_entry.id   AF-A0A4R0TW51-F1
#
_cell.length_a   1.000
_cell.length_b   1.000
_cell.length_c   1.000
_cell.angle_alpha   90.00
_cell.angle_beta   90.00
_cell.angle_gamma   90.00
#
_symmetry.space_group_name_H-M   'P 1'
#
loop_
_entity.id
_entity.type
_entity.pdbx_description
1 polymer ?
#
loop_
_entity_poly.entity_id
_entity_poly.type
_entity_poly.pdbx_seq_one_letter_code
_entity_poly.pdbx_strand_id
1 'polypeptide(L)'
;MSDFNERDKKLLEKFGMTEEQVSSDVERMESEDAGHGITGPIYYGLHMLPKRDERMVTVTIKMPESQLEQVTAAAKRYHISRSEYIRRHLTNA
;
A
#
# COMPACT_ATOMS: atom_id res chain seq x y z
N MET A 1 -25.34 -20.94 3.37
CA MET A 1 -25.98 -21.03 2.04
C MET A 1 -25.05 -20.26 1.10
N SER A 2 -24.69 -20.84 -0.04
CA SER A 2 -23.79 -20.18 -1.01
C SER A 2 -24.51 -18.97 -1.62
N ASP A 3 -23.90 -17.78 -1.54
CA ASP A 3 -24.41 -16.52 -2.09
C ASP A 3 -24.37 -16.47 -3.64
N PHE A 4 -23.87 -17.53 -4.29
CA PHE A 4 -23.72 -17.60 -5.74
C PHE A 4 -25.03 -17.99 -6.44
N ASN A 5 -25.52 -17.12 -7.32
CA ASN A 5 -26.72 -17.37 -8.12
C ASN A 5 -26.40 -18.24 -9.36
N GLU A 6 -27.41 -18.67 -10.13
CA GLU A 6 -27.20 -19.51 -11.33
C GLU A 6 -26.32 -18.86 -12.42
N ARG A 7 -26.34 -17.53 -12.52
CA ARG A 7 -25.51 -16.80 -13.47
C ARG A 7 -24.05 -16.83 -13.04
N ASP A 8 -23.79 -16.73 -11.75
CA ASP A 8 -22.43 -16.77 -11.20
C ASP A 8 -21.83 -18.17 -11.38
N LYS A 9 -22.62 -19.23 -11.17
CA LYS A 9 -22.19 -20.61 -11.42
C LYS A 9 -21.79 -20.86 -12.88
N LYS A 10 -22.58 -20.34 -13.83
CA LYS A 10 -22.23 -20.39 -15.27
C LYS A 10 -20.96 -19.60 -15.60
N LEU A 11 -20.72 -18.50 -14.89
CA LEU A 11 -19.51 -17.70 -15.05
C LEU A 11 -18.29 -18.45 -14.54
N LEU A 12 -18.37 -19.04 -13.35
CA LEU A 12 -17.33 -19.86 -12.74
C LEU A 12 -16.94 -21.03 -13.64
N GLU A 13 -17.92 -21.76 -14.18
CA GLU A 13 -17.69 -22.86 -15.12
C GLU A 13 -16.98 -22.39 -16.39
N LYS A 14 -17.39 -21.24 -16.95
CA LYS A 14 -16.77 -20.67 -18.15
C LYS A 14 -15.29 -20.33 -17.95
N PHE A 15 -14.90 -19.90 -16.76
CA PHE A 15 -13.52 -19.54 -16.43
C PHE A 15 -12.75 -20.66 -15.72
N GLY A 16 -13.37 -21.84 -15.51
CA GLY A 16 -12.75 -22.98 -14.84
C GLY A 16 -12.42 -22.71 -13.37
N MET A 17 -13.22 -21.89 -12.69
CA MET A 17 -13.04 -21.50 -11.29
C MET A 17 -14.07 -22.18 -10.40
N THR A 18 -13.73 -22.40 -9.12
CA THR A 18 -14.67 -22.91 -8.12
C THR A 18 -15.21 -21.80 -7.24
N GLU A 19 -16.34 -22.04 -6.58
CA GLU A 19 -16.91 -21.10 -5.59
C GLU A 19 -15.93 -20.85 -4.44
N GLU A 20 -15.26 -21.90 -3.95
CA GLU A 20 -14.28 -21.79 -2.87
C GLU A 20 -13.07 -20.95 -3.26
N GLN A 21 -12.60 -21.10 -4.51
CA GLN A 21 -11.47 -20.32 -5.01
C GLN A 21 -11.81 -18.83 -5.05
N VAL A 22 -12.98 -18.48 -5.59
CA VAL A 22 -13.41 -17.07 -5.66
C VAL A 22 -13.67 -16.50 -4.27
N SER A 23 -14.26 -17.27 -3.35
CA SER A 23 -14.44 -16.82 -1.97
C SER A 23 -13.12 -16.52 -1.28
N SER A 24 -12.12 -17.39 -1.45
CA SER A 24 -10.78 -17.18 -0.90
C SER A 24 -10.05 -16.00 -1.54
N ASP A 25 -10.23 -15.80 -2.85
CA ASP A 25 -9.62 -14.67 -3.56
C ASP A 25 -10.23 -13.34 -3.13
N VAL A 26 -11.55 -13.28 -2.90
CA VAL A 26 -12.23 -12.10 -2.36
C VAL A 26 -11.73 -11.76 -0.97
N GLU A 27 -11.70 -12.73 -0.04
CA GLU A 27 -11.16 -12.50 1.32
C GLU A 27 -9.73 -11.98 1.29
N ARG A 28 -8.90 -12.49 0.37
CA ARG A 28 -7.52 -12.05 0.21
C ARG A 28 -7.41 -10.64 -0.39
N MET A 29 -8.29 -10.27 -1.32
CA MET A 29 -8.28 -8.95 -1.95
C MET A 29 -8.82 -7.85 -1.03
N GLU A 30 -9.78 -8.17 -0.18
CA GLU A 30 -10.36 -7.25 0.80
C GLU A 30 -9.48 -7.12 2.07
N SER A 31 -8.54 -8.04 2.28
CA SER A 31 -7.64 -8.02 3.43
C SER A 31 -6.56 -6.94 3.31
N GLU A 32 -6.60 -5.94 4.19
CA GLU A 32 -5.60 -4.86 4.25
C GLU A 32 -4.18 -5.36 4.61
N ASP A 33 -4.09 -6.47 5.36
CA ASP A 33 -2.82 -7.03 5.85
C ASP A 33 -2.21 -8.09 4.92
N ALA A 34 -2.98 -8.59 3.94
CA ALA A 34 -2.55 -9.71 3.11
C ALA A 34 -1.95 -9.21 1.80
N GLY A 35 -0.73 -9.66 1.48
CA GLY A 35 -0.15 -9.43 0.18
C GLY A 35 -0.94 -10.16 -0.91
N HIS A 36 -1.72 -9.42 -1.70
CA HIS A 36 -2.54 -9.97 -2.79
C HIS A 36 -1.82 -9.99 -4.15
N GLY A 37 -0.59 -9.46 -4.24
CA GLY A 37 0.29 -9.61 -5.41
C GLY A 37 -0.08 -8.77 -6.63
N ILE A 38 -1.22 -8.07 -6.61
CA ILE A 38 -1.66 -7.11 -7.65
C ILE A 38 -1.22 -5.70 -7.29
N THR A 39 -1.40 -5.32 -6.02
CA THR A 39 -0.76 -4.12 -5.44
C THR A 39 0.16 -4.58 -4.32
N GLY A 40 1.36 -4.00 -4.23
CA GLY A 40 2.26 -4.27 -3.10
C GLY A 40 1.61 -3.81 -1.80
N PRO A 41 2.03 -4.32 -0.62
CA PRO A 41 1.44 -3.94 0.66
C PRO A 41 1.37 -2.42 0.80
N ILE A 42 0.14 -1.90 0.92
CA ILE A 42 -0.12 -0.48 1.15
C ILE A 42 -0.12 -0.28 2.66
N TYR A 43 1.02 0.14 3.18
CA TYR A 43 1.13 0.42 4.60
C TYR A 43 0.46 1.75 4.96
N TYR A 44 -0.82 1.68 5.32
CA TYR A 44 -1.52 2.80 5.95
C TYR A 44 -0.94 3.07 7.36
N GLY A 45 -0.86 4.34 7.76
CA GLY A 45 -0.37 4.71 9.10
C GLY A 45 1.15 4.73 9.29
N LEU A 46 1.95 4.50 8.23
CA LEU A 46 3.41 4.69 8.29
C LEU A 46 3.84 6.16 8.26
N HIS A 47 2.93 7.11 8.09
CA HIS A 47 3.30 8.52 8.15
C HIS A 47 3.63 8.88 9.60
N MET A 48 4.69 9.66 9.83
CA MET A 48 4.87 10.29 11.14
C MET A 48 3.66 11.13 11.49
N LEU A 49 2.80 10.56 12.34
CA LEU A 49 1.70 11.29 12.93
C LEU A 49 2.25 12.12 14.10
N PRO A 50 1.85 13.39 14.22
CA PRO A 50 2.26 14.18 15.37
C PRO A 50 1.73 13.50 16.65
N LYS A 51 2.57 13.43 17.69
CA LYS A 51 2.22 12.74 18.96
C LYS A 51 1.06 13.43 19.70
N ARG A 52 0.68 14.64 19.29
CA ARG A 52 -0.38 15.51 19.80
C ARG A 52 -0.92 16.35 18.65
N ASP A 53 -1.91 17.20 18.93
CA ASP A 53 -2.43 18.21 18.00
C ASP A 53 -1.41 19.35 17.80
N GLU A 54 -0.21 19.00 17.36
CA GLU A 54 0.90 19.91 17.10
C GLU A 54 0.77 20.54 15.72
N ARG A 55 0.99 21.85 15.65
CA ARG A 55 0.96 22.58 14.39
C ARG A 55 2.07 22.09 13.47
N MET A 56 1.69 21.58 12.30
CA MET A 56 2.64 21.25 11.23
C MET A 56 3.25 22.53 10.65
N VAL A 57 4.57 22.51 10.45
CA VAL A 57 5.35 23.61 9.87
C VAL A 57 6.11 23.14 8.63
N THR A 58 6.37 24.05 7.69
CA THR A 58 7.03 23.75 6.42
C THR A 58 8.53 24.04 6.50
N VAL A 59 9.34 23.11 6.01
CA VAL A 59 10.78 23.28 5.81
C VAL A 59 11.10 23.09 4.33
N THR A 60 11.89 24.01 3.75
CA THR A 60 12.39 23.92 2.38
C THR A 60 13.89 23.68 2.40
N ILE A 61 14.35 22.63 1.72
CA ILE A 61 15.77 22.24 1.66
C ILE A 61 16.22 22.29 0.21
N LYS A 62 17.38 22.88 -0.06
CA LYS A 62 18.05 22.79 -1.36
C LYS A 62 19.09 21.68 -1.30
N MET A 63 19.14 20.84 -2.33
CA MET A 63 20.13 19.79 -2.47
C MET A 63 20.51 19.61 -3.95
N PRO A 64 21.70 19.08 -4.24
CA PRO A 64 22.07 18.65 -5.58
C PRO A 64 21.06 17.66 -6.16
N GLU A 65 20.82 17.73 -7.46
CA GLU A 65 19.88 16.86 -8.17
C GLU A 65 20.22 15.38 -8.00
N SER A 66 21.51 15.04 -8.08
CA SER A 66 22.00 13.66 -7.89
C SER A 66 21.68 13.09 -6.50
N GLN A 67 21.64 13.94 -5.46
CA GLN A 67 21.22 13.50 -4.12
C GLN A 67 19.71 13.29 -4.04
N LEU A 68 18.92 14.13 -4.70
CA LEU A 68 17.46 13.98 -4.76
C LEU A 68 17.06 12.69 -5.50
N GLU A 69 17.79 12.31 -6.54
CA GLU A 69 17.60 11.04 -7.24
C GLU A 69 17.87 9.83 -6.33
N GLN A 70 18.96 9.86 -5.56
CA GLN A 70 19.29 8.82 -4.58
C GLN A 70 18.20 8.68 -3.51
N VAL A 71 17.73 9.81 -2.97
CA VAL A 71 16.61 9.85 -2.02
C VAL A 71 15.34 9.26 -2.63
N THR A 72 15.06 9.58 -3.90
CA THR A 72 13.89 9.04 -4.62
C THR A 72 13.99 7.53 -4.81
N ALA A 73 15.15 7.02 -5.18
CA ALA A 73 15.39 5.59 -5.31
C ALA A 73 15.26 4.86 -3.97
N ALA A 74 15.77 5.44 -2.88
CA ALA A 74 15.65 4.88 -1.54
C ALA A 74 14.19 4.85 -1.07
N ALA A 75 13.45 5.96 -1.22
CA ALA A 75 12.03 6.02 -0.85
C ALA A 75 11.19 4.96 -1.58
N LYS A 76 11.47 4.71 -2.86
CA LYS A 76 10.84 3.62 -3.64
C LYS A 76 11.13 2.24 -3.07
N ARG A 77 12.36 1.96 -2.63
CA ARG A 77 12.73 0.66 -2.00
C ARG A 77 11.96 0.41 -0.71
N TYR A 78 11.68 1.47 0.04
CA TYR A 78 10.90 1.40 1.28
C TYR A 78 9.39 1.54 1.06
N HIS A 79 8.92 1.66 -0.19
CA HIS A 79 7.51 1.85 -0.53
C HIS A 79 6.85 3.04 0.20
N ILE A 80 7.61 4.10 0.48
CA ILE A 80 7.11 5.34 1.12
C ILE A 80 7.30 6.56 0.22
N SER A 81 6.60 7.65 0.54
CA SER A 81 6.78 8.91 -0.19
C SER A 81 8.16 9.52 0.06
N ARG A 82 8.64 10.31 -0.91
CA ARG A 82 9.93 11.02 -0.80
C ARG A 82 9.99 11.92 0.43
N SER A 83 8.92 12.67 0.70
CA SER A 83 8.85 13.56 1.87
C SER A 83 8.86 12.79 3.19
N GLU A 84 8.22 11.62 3.24
CA GLU A 84 8.26 10.75 4.41
C GLU A 84 9.65 10.18 4.66
N TYR A 85 10.31 9.69 3.61
CA TYR A 85 11.70 9.22 3.71
C TYR A 85 12.64 10.32 4.22
N ILE A 86 12.51 11.54 3.70
CA ILE A 86 13.30 12.70 4.16
C ILE A 86 13.02 13.00 5.64
N ARG A 87 11.74 13.01 6.06
CA ARG A 87 11.40 13.24 7.48
C ARG A 87 12.04 12.22 8.40
N ARG A 88 11.92 10.92 8.08
CA ARG A 88 12.56 9.80 8.81
C ARG A 88 14.06 9.98 8.95
N HIS A 89 14.71 10.32 7.85
CA HIS A 89 16.15 10.52 7.84
C HIS A 89 16.58 11.74 8.67
N LEU A 90 15.80 12.82 8.69
CA LEU A 90 16.10 14.02 9.48
C LEU A 90 15.87 13.84 10.98
N THR A 91 14.88 13.04 11.38
CA THR A 91 14.54 12.83 12.80
C THR A 91 15.19 11.58 13.40
N ASN A 92 16.05 10.88 12.64
CA ASN A 92 16.61 9.57 13.02
C ASN A 92 15.55 8.56 13.50
N ALA A 93 14.38 8.56 12.86
CA ALA A 93 13.22 7.74 13.22
C ALA A 93 12.91 6.68 12.17
#